data_AF-A0A9D4BKR3-F1
#
_entry.id   AF-A0A9D4BKR3-F1
#
_cell.length_a   1.000
_cell.length_b   1.000
_cell.length_c   1.000
_cell.angle_alpha   90.00
_cell.angle_beta   90.00
_cell.angle_gamma   90.00
#
_symmetry.space_group_name_H-M   'P 1'
#
loop_
_entity.id
_entity.type
_entity.pdbx_description
1 polymer ?
#
loop_
_entity_poly.entity_id
_entity_poly.type
_entity_poly.pdbx_seq_one_letter_code
_entity_poly.pdbx_strand_id
1 'polypeptide(L)'
;MSGKTLEELAEAVAKLDRYYLMKLSFDKPPQFLLDLLTAAMLLIGEENPTWATIKHNLPRTDGRGLMDLVVEYDPTDVSAATKAKARDLLSKYTLEHMRSPFTATVFEWAMAAVNA
;
A
#
# COMPACT_ATOMS: atom_id res chain seq x y z
N MET A 1 -1.07 -10.20 15.78
CA MET A 1 -1.07 -8.81 15.26
C MET A 1 -0.03 -8.05 16.05
N SER A 2 0.92 -7.41 15.36
CA SER A 2 1.84 -6.47 16.00
C SER A 2 0.99 -5.38 16.67
N GLY A 3 1.24 -5.06 17.93
CA GLY A 3 0.44 -4.10 18.72
C GLY A 3 0.63 -2.64 18.30
N LYS A 4 0.86 -2.39 17.01
CA LYS A 4 1.13 -1.08 16.43
C LYS A 4 -0.16 -0.41 15.99
N THR A 5 -0.24 0.89 16.19
CA THR A 5 -1.31 1.75 15.70
C THR A 5 -1.21 1.94 14.18
N LEU A 6 -2.30 2.39 13.56
CA LEU A 6 -2.33 2.73 12.14
C LEU A 6 -1.31 3.83 11.79
N GLU A 7 -1.16 4.83 12.66
CA GLU A 7 -0.21 5.94 12.52
C GLU A 7 1.23 5.44 12.53
N GLU A 8 1.60 4.55 13.48
CA GLU A 8 2.94 3.96 13.54
C GLU A 8 3.24 3.11 12.29
N LEU A 9 2.24 2.43 11.74
CA LEU A 9 2.38 1.67 10.50
C LEU A 9 2.55 2.60 9.30
N ALA A 10 1.81 3.70 9.23
CA ALA A 10 1.94 4.70 8.18
C ALA A 10 3.34 5.33 8.18
N GLU A 11 3.86 5.71 9.35
CA GLU A 11 5.23 6.20 9.49
C GLU A 11 6.27 5.16 9.07
N ALA A 12 6.04 3.89 9.40
CA ALA A 12 6.94 2.82 9.00
C ALA A 12 6.99 2.68 7.47
N VAL A 13 5.85 2.81 6.78
CA VAL A 13 5.79 2.83 5.31
C VAL A 13 6.53 4.05 4.76
N ALA A 14 6.34 5.24 5.33
CA ALA A 14 6.98 6.47 4.88
C ALA A 14 8.52 6.43 4.99
N LYS A 15 9.05 5.67 5.96
CA LYS A 15 10.49 5.47 6.20
C LYS A 15 11.11 4.36 5.34
N LEU A 16 10.32 3.65 4.54
CA LEU A 16 10.84 2.61 3.64
C LEU A 16 11.77 3.24 2.60
N ASP A 17 12.85 2.52 2.27
CA ASP A 17 13.81 2.99 1.29
C ASP A 17 13.18 2.99 -0.12
N ARG A 18 13.00 4.20 -0.67
CA ARG A 18 12.46 4.48 -2.02
C ARG A 18 13.30 3.83 -3.13
N TYR A 19 14.57 3.53 -2.88
CA TYR A 19 15.43 2.84 -3.83
C TYR A 19 14.92 1.44 -4.19
N TYR A 20 14.25 0.75 -3.26
CA TYR A 20 13.59 -0.53 -3.57
C TYR A 20 12.46 -0.38 -4.60
N LEU A 21 11.81 0.79 -4.63
CA LEU A 21 10.73 1.09 -5.59
C LEU A 21 11.27 1.40 -6.97
N MET A 22 12.37 2.13 -7.05
CA MET A 22 13.04 2.44 -8.33
C MET A 22 13.56 1.18 -9.05
N LYS A 23 13.75 0.08 -8.30
CA LYS A 23 14.15 -1.22 -8.83
C LYS A 23 13.00 -2.13 -9.27
N LEU A 24 11.75 -1.70 -9.15
CA LEU A 24 10.60 -2.45 -9.67
C LEU A 24 10.54 -2.36 -11.20
N SER A 25 11.50 -3.00 -11.87
CA SER A 25 11.60 -3.07 -13.34
C SER A 25 10.67 -4.12 -13.94
N PHE A 26 9.60 -4.50 -13.24
CA PHE A 26 8.69 -5.53 -13.70
C PHE A 26 7.82 -4.99 -14.83
N ASP A 27 7.94 -5.58 -16.02
CA ASP A 27 6.95 -5.41 -17.08
C ASP A 27 5.59 -5.94 -16.62
N LYS A 28 5.61 -7.08 -15.91
CA LYS A 28 4.47 -7.68 -15.23
C LYS A 28 4.86 -8.06 -13.80
N PRO A 29 4.28 -7.44 -12.76
CA PRO A 29 4.58 -7.78 -11.38
C PRO A 29 3.94 -9.14 -11.02
N PRO A 30 4.48 -9.86 -10.02
CA PRO A 30 3.77 -10.97 -9.39
C PRO A 30 2.38 -10.51 -8.92
N GLN A 31 1.36 -11.37 -9.05
CA GLN A 31 -0.02 -10.98 -8.76
C GLN A 31 -0.22 -10.44 -7.34
N PHE A 32 0.45 -11.04 -6.34
CA PHE A 32 0.35 -10.57 -4.95
C PHE A 32 0.83 -9.12 -4.78
N LEU A 33 1.90 -8.74 -5.49
CA LEU A 33 2.47 -7.40 -5.42
C LEU A 33 1.52 -6.40 -6.08
N LEU A 34 0.93 -6.78 -7.20
CA LEU A 34 -0.08 -5.97 -7.87
C LEU A 34 -1.30 -5.76 -6.97
N ASP A 35 -1.87 -6.83 -6.40
CA ASP A 35 -3.04 -6.76 -5.53
C ASP A 35 -2.74 -5.90 -4.28
N LEU A 36 -1.57 -6.08 -3.65
CA LEU A 36 -1.11 -5.28 -2.51
C LEU A 36 -1.03 -3.78 -2.84
N LEU A 37 -0.32 -3.43 -3.92
CA LEU A 37 -0.12 -2.03 -4.28
C LEU A 37 -1.41 -1.40 -4.81
N THR A 38 -2.27 -2.16 -5.49
CA THR A 38 -3.61 -1.73 -5.90
C THR A 38 -4.45 -1.38 -4.68
N ALA A 39 -4.48 -2.25 -3.67
CA ALA A 39 -5.19 -1.99 -2.42
C ALA A 39 -4.65 -0.75 -1.70
N ALA A 40 -3.32 -0.61 -1.61
CA ALA A 40 -2.70 0.56 -0.99
C ALA A 40 -3.03 1.87 -1.72
N MET A 41 -3.00 1.87 -3.05
CA MET A 41 -3.37 3.04 -3.86
C MET A 41 -4.85 3.40 -3.73
N LEU A 42 -5.76 2.40 -3.68
CA LEU A 42 -7.18 2.63 -3.42
C LEU A 42 -7.41 3.34 -2.07
N LEU A 43 -6.66 2.93 -1.04
CA LEU A 43 -6.77 3.49 0.31
C LEU A 43 -6.28 4.94 0.40
N ILE A 44 -5.32 5.35 -0.41
CA ILE A 44 -4.88 6.76 -0.48
C ILE A 44 -5.69 7.60 -1.48
N GLY A 45 -6.82 7.08 -1.97
CA GLY A 45 -7.76 7.82 -2.81
C GLY A 45 -7.56 7.72 -4.32
N GLU A 46 -6.68 6.84 -4.82
CA GLU A 46 -6.56 6.61 -6.26
C GLU A 46 -7.74 5.79 -6.79
N GLU A 47 -8.53 6.37 -7.70
CA GLU A 47 -9.67 5.71 -8.33
C GLU A 47 -9.21 4.91 -9.55
N ASN A 48 -9.17 3.58 -9.41
CA ASN A 48 -8.75 2.61 -10.45
C ASN A 48 -7.23 2.54 -10.70
N PRO A 49 -6.43 2.19 -9.69
CA PRO A 49 -5.00 2.02 -9.87
C PRO A 49 -4.70 0.91 -10.86
N THR A 50 -3.88 1.23 -11.87
CA THR A 50 -3.32 0.28 -12.83
C THR A 50 -1.85 0.06 -12.50
N TRP A 51 -1.23 -0.98 -13.04
CA TRP A 51 0.22 -1.15 -12.86
C TRP A 51 1.03 0.04 -13.40
N ALA A 52 0.55 0.69 -14.47
CA ALA A 52 1.20 1.89 -15.00
C ALA A 52 1.12 3.08 -14.02
N THR A 53 -0.06 3.33 -13.44
CA THR A 53 -0.23 4.42 -12.47
C THR A 53 0.51 4.12 -11.16
N ILE A 54 0.50 2.87 -10.70
CA ILE A 54 1.29 2.43 -9.55
C ILE A 54 2.77 2.71 -9.78
N LYS A 55 3.36 2.27 -10.91
CA LYS A 55 4.78 2.54 -11.22
C LYS A 55 5.10 4.03 -11.29
N HIS A 56 4.15 4.84 -11.75
CA HIS A 56 4.33 6.29 -11.81
C HIS A 56 4.27 6.95 -10.43
N ASN A 57 3.33 6.53 -9.58
CA ASN A 57 3.09 7.16 -8.28
C ASN A 57 3.98 6.63 -7.16
N LEU A 58 4.45 5.38 -7.23
CA LEU A 58 5.25 4.78 -6.16
C LEU A 58 6.57 5.53 -5.87
N PRO A 59 7.43 5.86 -6.87
CA PRO A 59 8.76 6.42 -6.61
C PRO A 59 8.77 7.94 -6.45
N ARG A 60 7.60 8.61 -6.49
CA ARG A 60 7.54 10.08 -6.44
C ARG A 60 8.13 10.62 -5.15
N THR A 61 8.78 11.77 -5.25
CA THR A 61 9.41 12.48 -4.12
C THR A 61 8.86 13.89 -3.94
N ASP A 62 7.85 14.27 -4.72
CA ASP A 62 7.19 15.58 -4.69
C ASP A 62 6.02 15.63 -3.70
N GLY A 63 5.97 14.70 -2.74
CA GLY A 63 4.90 14.60 -1.73
C GLY A 63 3.61 13.95 -2.24
N ARG A 64 3.61 13.39 -3.46
CA ARG A 64 2.43 12.75 -4.06
C ARG A 64 2.60 11.25 -4.26
N GLY A 65 3.64 10.66 -3.68
CA GLY A 65 3.90 9.23 -3.76
C GLY A 65 3.20 8.45 -2.67
N LEU A 66 3.09 7.12 -2.85
CA LEU A 66 2.47 6.24 -1.84
C LEU A 66 3.06 6.45 -0.45
N MET A 67 4.39 6.51 -0.34
CA MET A 67 5.09 6.69 0.94
C MET A 67 4.80 8.04 1.61
N ASP A 68 4.41 9.06 0.85
CA ASP A 68 4.04 10.37 1.39
C ASP A 68 2.56 10.41 1.78
N LEU A 69 1.69 9.83 0.94
CA LEU A 69 0.25 9.90 1.15
C LEU A 69 -0.26 8.96 2.24
N VAL A 70 0.49 7.89 2.57
CA VAL A 70 0.11 6.99 3.68
C VAL A 70 0.12 7.67 5.05
N VAL A 71 0.95 8.70 5.28
CA VAL A 71 0.96 9.44 6.54
C VAL A 71 -0.17 10.47 6.64
N GLU A 72 -0.72 10.88 5.49
CA GLU A 72 -1.89 11.74 5.39
C GLU A 72 -3.19 10.94 5.39
N TYR A 73 -3.13 9.61 5.48
CA TYR A 73 -4.29 8.74 5.43
C TYR A 73 -5.24 8.99 6.61
N ASP A 74 -6.47 9.40 6.29
CA ASP A 74 -7.58 9.41 7.23
C ASP A 74 -8.60 8.30 6.85
N PRO A 75 -8.89 7.35 7.74
CA PRO A 75 -9.85 6.27 7.46
C PRO A 75 -11.28 6.77 7.22
N THR A 76 -11.63 8.00 7.61
CA THR A 76 -12.95 8.59 7.42
C THR A 76 -13.16 9.13 6.00
N ASP A 77 -12.08 9.46 5.29
CA ASP A 77 -12.12 9.94 3.91
C ASP A 77 -12.33 8.82 2.88
N VAL A 78 -12.19 7.56 3.30
CA VAL A 78 -12.29 6.40 2.41
C VAL A 78 -13.63 5.70 2.56
N SER A 79 -14.37 5.61 1.45
CA SER A 79 -15.67 4.94 1.43
C SER A 79 -15.58 3.46 1.87
N ALA A 80 -16.63 2.96 2.51
CA ALA A 80 -16.74 1.56 2.89
C ALA A 80 -16.60 0.62 1.67
N ALA A 81 -17.07 1.03 0.49
CA ALA A 81 -16.92 0.27 -0.74
C ALA A 81 -15.46 0.17 -1.18
N THR A 82 -14.68 1.25 -1.05
CA THR A 82 -13.24 1.24 -1.33
C THR A 82 -12.49 0.34 -0.34
N LYS A 83 -12.80 0.44 0.95
CA LYS A 83 -12.23 -0.45 1.98
C LYS A 83 -12.57 -1.93 1.72
N ALA A 84 -13.80 -2.23 1.31
CA ALA A 84 -14.21 -3.59 0.95
C ALA A 84 -13.41 -4.13 -0.25
N LYS A 85 -13.28 -3.35 -1.32
CA LYS A 85 -12.45 -3.72 -2.49
C LYS A 85 -10.99 -3.97 -2.10
N ALA A 86 -10.39 -3.09 -1.31
CA ALA A 86 -9.03 -3.26 -0.82
C ALA A 86 -8.89 -4.52 0.04
N ARG A 87 -9.86 -4.79 0.93
CA ARG A 87 -9.91 -5.99 1.76
C ARG A 87 -10.01 -7.26 0.92
N ASP A 88 -10.85 -7.29 -0.11
CA ASP A 88 -11.00 -8.44 -1.00
C ASP A 88 -9.69 -8.79 -1.72
N LEU A 89 -8.91 -7.78 -2.11
CA LEU A 89 -7.57 -7.99 -2.68
C LEU A 89 -6.60 -8.59 -1.65
N LEU A 90 -6.57 -8.03 -0.44
CA LEU A 90 -5.60 -8.41 0.60
C LEU A 90 -5.91 -9.74 1.30
N SER A 91 -7.20 -10.09 1.45
CA SER A 91 -7.66 -11.29 2.16
C SER A 91 -7.18 -12.62 1.57
N LYS A 92 -6.70 -12.60 0.32
CA LYS A 92 -6.10 -13.75 -0.37
C LYS A 92 -4.70 -14.10 0.16
N TYR A 93 -4.10 -13.21 0.93
CA TYR A 93 -2.69 -13.28 1.30
C TYR A 93 -2.50 -13.18 2.81
N THR A 94 -1.34 -13.64 3.25
CA THR A 94 -0.84 -13.54 4.62
C THR A 94 0.54 -12.90 4.60
N LEU A 95 1.08 -12.54 5.78
CA LEU A 95 2.44 -12.02 5.90
C LEU A 95 3.50 -12.95 5.29
N GLU A 96 3.28 -14.26 5.26
CA GLU A 96 4.20 -15.24 4.65
C GLU A 96 4.38 -15.06 3.13
N HIS A 97 3.42 -14.42 2.48
CA HIS A 97 3.49 -14.09 1.06
C HIS A 97 4.39 -12.87 0.80
N MET A 98 4.69 -12.09 1.84
CA MET A 98 5.50 -10.87 1.73
C MET A 98 6.98 -11.23 1.68
N ARG A 99 7.57 -11.09 0.49
CA ARG A 99 8.95 -11.51 0.19
C ARG A 99 10.00 -10.48 0.60
N SER A 100 9.60 -9.30 1.04
CA SER A 100 10.51 -8.25 1.47
C SER A 100 9.94 -7.43 2.64
N PRO A 101 10.81 -6.77 3.43
CA PRO A 101 10.37 -5.81 4.44
C PRO A 101 9.42 -4.76 3.89
N PHE A 102 9.68 -4.26 2.67
CA PHE A 102 8.79 -3.33 1.99
C PHE A 102 7.37 -3.89 1.85
N THR A 103 7.22 -5.07 1.25
CA THR A 103 5.89 -5.67 1.05
C THR A 103 5.20 -6.00 2.36
N ALA A 104 5.96 -6.41 3.39
CA ALA A 104 5.41 -6.73 4.70
C ALA A 104 4.87 -5.47 5.39
N THR A 105 5.65 -4.40 5.44
CA THR A 105 5.24 -3.14 6.09
C THR A 105 4.04 -2.50 5.39
N VAL A 106 4.01 -2.48 4.05
CA VAL A 106 2.84 -1.98 3.30
C VAL A 106 1.61 -2.87 3.55
N PHE A 107 1.77 -4.19 3.60
CA PHE A 107 0.68 -5.12 3.88
C PHE A 107 0.10 -4.94 5.29
N GLU A 108 0.95 -4.81 6.31
CA GLU A 108 0.50 -4.55 7.68
C GLU A 108 -0.29 -3.24 7.77
N TRP A 109 0.21 -2.15 7.17
CA TRP A 109 -0.50 -0.87 7.11
C TRP A 109 -1.84 -1.01 6.38
N ALA A 110 -1.85 -1.59 5.18
CA ALA A 110 -3.06 -1.70 4.37
C ALA A 110 -4.13 -2.57 5.07
N MET A 111 -3.71 -3.65 5.74
CA MET A 111 -4.61 -4.47 6.56
C MET A 111 -5.15 -3.72 7.78
N ALA A 112 -4.36 -2.86 8.43
CA ALA A 112 -4.85 -2.01 9.50
C ALA A 112 -5.86 -0.97 8.96
N ALA A 113 -5.53 -0.31 7.85
CA ALA A 113 -6.34 0.73 7.21
C ALA A 113 -7.73 0.23 6.78
N VAL A 114 -7.83 -0.99 6.22
CA VAL A 114 -9.15 -1.55 5.86
C VAL A 114 -10.00 -1.92 7.07
N ASN A 115 -9.43 -1.99 8.28
CA ASN A 115 -10.13 -2.35 9.51
C ASN A 115 -10.32 -1.17 10.47
N ALA A 116 -9.74 -0.01 10.15
CA ALA A 116 -9.91 1.24 10.88
C ALA A 116 -11.24 1.94 10.56
#